data_AF-A0A8R2FAV6-F1
#
_entry.id   AF-A0A8R2FAV6-F1
#
_cell.length_a   1.000
_cell.length_b   1.000
_cell.length_c   1.000
_cell.angle_alpha   90.00
_cell.angle_beta   90.00
_cell.angle_gamma   90.00
#
_symmetry.space_group_name_H-M   'P 1'
#
loop_
_entity.id
_entity.type
_entity.pdbx_description
1 polymer ?
#
loop_
_entity_poly.entity_id
_entity_poly.type
_entity_poly.pdbx_seq_one_letter_code
_entity_poly.pdbx_strand_id
1 'polypeptide(L)'
;MRSITLRKTVSYFPLLSCKVRFFSNHRPQYTIHGGIGSVIGHEIIHGFDNDGRHYDMNGIEIDWGAEETNNRYLEKENCFINQYGNYTIHEVGLKVNGTQTLGENILDNVGLNIA
;
A
#
# COMPACT_ATOMS: atom_id res chain seq x y z
N MET A 1 -3.32 -7.86 -7.86
CA MET A 1 -1.87 -8.16 -7.86
C MET A 1 -1.58 -8.91 -6.57
N ARG A 2 -0.65 -9.85 -6.53
CA ARG A 2 -0.10 -10.34 -5.25
C ARG A 2 1.37 -9.99 -5.27
N SER A 3 1.76 -8.99 -4.49
CA SER A 3 3.16 -8.78 -4.14
C SER A 3 3.65 -10.01 -3.36
N ILE A 4 4.91 -10.39 -3.56
CA ILE A 4 5.55 -11.47 -2.80
C ILE A 4 6.65 -10.82 -1.96
N THR A 5 6.32 -10.52 -0.71
CA THR A 5 7.26 -10.02 0.29
C THR A 5 8.08 -11.20 0.82
N LEU A 6 9.26 -11.46 0.24
CA LEU A 6 10.10 -12.64 0.56
C LEU A 6 10.90 -12.47 1.86
N ARG A 7 11.04 -11.23 2.32
CA ARG A 7 11.44 -10.80 3.67
C ARG A 7 10.76 -9.44 3.85
N LYS A 8 10.33 -9.06 5.05
CA LYS A 8 9.54 -7.82 5.29
C LYS A 8 10.22 -6.50 4.87
N THR A 9 11.44 -6.57 4.34
CA THR A 9 12.26 -5.49 3.80
C THR A 9 12.48 -5.55 2.29
N VAL A 10 11.99 -6.57 1.58
CA VAL A 10 12.20 -6.75 0.13
C VAL A 10 10.88 -7.04 -0.58
N SER A 11 10.45 -6.09 -1.43
CA SER A 11 9.33 -6.24 -2.37
C SER A 11 9.83 -6.61 -3.76
N TYR A 12 9.17 -7.57 -4.41
CA TYR A 12 9.49 -7.99 -5.77
C TYR A 12 8.34 -7.69 -6.73
N PHE A 13 8.65 -6.93 -7.77
CA PHE A 13 7.73 -6.67 -8.87
C PHE A 13 8.08 -7.44 -10.14
N PRO A 14 7.25 -8.43 -10.53
CA PRO A 14 7.45 -9.10 -11.80
C PRO A 14 7.24 -8.13 -12.97
N LEU A 15 8.26 -8.00 -13.80
CA LEU A 15 8.32 -7.15 -15.01
C LEU A 15 7.15 -7.34 -16.00
N LEU A 16 6.47 -8.49 -15.96
CA LEU A 16 5.36 -8.81 -16.86
C LEU A 16 4.13 -7.91 -16.64
N SER A 17 3.89 -7.47 -15.40
CA SER A 17 2.82 -6.53 -15.04
C SER A 17 3.11 -5.10 -15.52
N CYS A 18 4.40 -4.73 -15.61
CA CYS A 18 4.86 -3.37 -15.90
C CYS A 18 4.68 -2.99 -17.39
N LYS A 19 4.96 -3.92 -18.31
CA LYS A 19 5.05 -3.63 -19.75
C LYS A 19 3.71 -3.45 -20.48
N VAL A 20 2.64 -4.12 -20.08
CA VAL A 20 1.43 -4.21 -20.95
C VAL A 20 0.45 -3.05 -20.73
N ARG A 21 0.46 -2.37 -19.58
CA ARG A 21 -0.47 -1.25 -19.31
C ARG A 21 0.13 -0.02 -18.62
N PHE A 22 1.23 -0.13 -17.89
CA PHE A 22 1.69 0.93 -16.97
C PHE A 22 2.92 1.71 -17.45
N PHE A 23 3.78 1.12 -18.28
CA PHE A 23 5.04 1.76 -18.69
C PHE A 23 5.30 1.69 -20.20
N SER A 24 5.52 2.85 -20.81
CA SER A 24 6.05 2.99 -22.18
C SER A 24 6.74 4.34 -22.30
N ASN A 25 7.96 4.35 -22.84
CA ASN A 25 8.76 5.58 -23.03
C ASN A 25 8.09 6.61 -23.97
N HIS A 26 7.05 6.19 -24.71
CA HIS A 26 6.31 7.05 -25.63
C HIS A 26 5.06 7.67 -25.01
N ARG A 27 4.77 7.40 -23.73
CA ARG A 27 3.61 7.96 -23.04
C ARG A 27 3.95 9.23 -22.28
N PRO A 28 3.00 10.17 -22.12
CA PRO A 28 3.22 11.36 -21.32
C PRO A 28 3.60 11.03 -19.88
N GLN A 29 4.50 11.83 -19.29
CA GLN A 29 5.05 11.56 -17.96
C GLN A 29 3.97 11.41 -16.87
N TYR A 30 2.88 12.18 -16.92
CA TYR A 30 1.79 12.06 -15.93
C TYR A 30 1.15 10.66 -15.92
N THR A 31 1.09 9.96 -17.06
CA THR A 31 0.58 8.58 -17.12
C THR A 31 1.56 7.56 -16.56
N ILE A 32 2.85 7.85 -16.64
CA ILE A 32 3.92 7.02 -16.09
C ILE A 32 3.95 7.19 -14.57
N HIS A 33 3.93 8.42 -14.07
CA HIS A 33 3.91 8.70 -12.63
C HIS A 33 2.64 8.13 -11.97
N GLY A 34 1.45 8.48 -12.48
CA GLY A 34 0.20 7.92 -11.93
C GLY A 34 0.05 6.41 -12.11
N GLY A 35 0.72 5.82 -13.10
CA GLY A 35 0.68 4.39 -13.38
C GLY A 35 1.73 3.59 -12.62
N ILE A 36 2.99 3.65 -13.04
CA ILE A 36 4.08 2.90 -12.41
C ILE A 36 4.58 3.58 -11.13
N GLY A 37 4.53 4.91 -11.05
CA GLY A 37 4.96 5.64 -9.86
C GLY A 37 4.08 5.30 -8.65
N SER A 38 2.76 5.23 -8.83
CA SER A 38 1.83 4.82 -7.77
C SER A 38 2.05 3.38 -7.30
N VAL A 39 2.34 2.47 -8.23
CA VAL A 39 2.67 1.07 -7.92
C VAL A 39 3.99 0.98 -7.14
N ILE A 40 5.04 1.68 -7.57
CA ILE A 40 6.31 1.74 -6.84
C ILE A 40 6.09 2.33 -5.44
N GLY A 41 5.33 3.43 -5.34
CA GLY A 41 4.96 4.05 -4.08
C GLY A 41 4.24 3.07 -3.15
N HIS A 42 3.22 2.38 -3.65
CA HIS A 42 2.47 1.36 -2.91
C HIS A 42 3.43 0.35 -2.25
N GLU A 43 4.41 -0.18 -2.99
CA GLU A 43 5.23 -1.26 -2.44
C GLU A 43 6.47 -0.83 -1.66
N ILE A 44 6.87 0.43 -1.79
CA ILE A 44 7.77 1.04 -0.80
C ILE A 44 7.04 1.14 0.54
N ILE A 45 5.76 1.51 0.54
CA ILE A 45 5.00 1.72 1.77
C ILE A 45 4.55 0.41 2.43
N HIS A 46 4.60 -0.74 1.74
CA HIS A 46 4.45 -2.05 2.42
C HIS A 46 5.42 -2.22 3.59
N GLY A 47 6.61 -1.62 3.53
CA GLY A 47 7.55 -1.63 4.66
C GLY A 47 7.08 -0.82 5.88
N PHE A 48 6.02 -0.04 5.74
CA PHE A 48 5.51 0.90 6.75
C PHE A 48 3.99 0.77 6.97
N ASP A 49 3.34 -0.26 6.42
CA ASP A 49 1.93 -0.52 6.66
C ASP A 49 1.67 -1.03 8.10
N ASN A 50 0.43 -1.42 8.39
CA ASN A 50 0.00 -1.88 9.70
C ASN A 50 0.86 -3.05 10.23
N ASP A 51 1.43 -3.87 9.35
CA ASP A 51 2.31 -4.98 9.72
C ASP A 51 3.78 -4.61 9.54
N GLY A 52 4.12 -3.93 8.44
CA GLY A 52 5.49 -3.57 8.06
C GLY A 52 6.17 -2.63 9.05
N ARG A 53 5.41 -1.71 9.65
CA ARG A 53 5.93 -0.74 10.62
C ARG A 53 6.60 -1.36 11.85
N HIS A 54 6.32 -2.63 12.14
CA HIS A 54 6.89 -3.36 13.27
C HIS A 54 8.27 -3.95 12.97
N TYR A 55 8.84 -3.72 11.77
CA TYR A 55 10.10 -4.31 11.34
C TYR A 55 11.16 -3.24 11.11
N ASP A 56 12.38 -3.50 11.57
CA ASP A 56 13.54 -2.67 11.28
C ASP A 56 14.08 -2.90 9.85
N MET A 57 15.14 -2.18 9.49
CA MET A 57 15.83 -2.32 8.19
C MET A 57 16.38 -3.72 7.90
N ASN A 58 16.54 -4.58 8.92
CA ASN A 58 17.00 -5.95 8.79
C ASN A 58 15.83 -6.96 8.71
N GLY A 59 14.60 -6.49 8.87
CA GLY A 59 13.41 -7.34 8.94
C GLY A 59 13.22 -8.00 10.30
N ILE A 60 13.80 -7.43 11.37
CA ILE A 60 13.63 -7.88 12.74
C ILE A 60 12.44 -7.14 13.35
N GLU A 61 11.55 -7.88 14.01
CA GLU A 61 10.39 -7.30 14.69
C GLU A 61 10.83 -6.52 15.92
N ILE A 62 10.74 -5.19 15.86
CA ILE A 62 11.03 -4.27 16.96
C ILE A 62 10.06 -3.10 16.89
N ASP A 63 9.63 -2.59 18.05
CA ASP A 63 8.95 -1.30 18.09
C ASP A 63 10.01 -0.19 18.08
N TRP A 64 10.28 0.35 16.89
CA TRP A 64 11.24 1.44 16.67
C TRP A 64 10.55 2.82 16.61
N GLY A 65 9.22 2.87 16.64
CA GLY A 65 8.44 4.09 16.55
C GLY A 65 8.33 4.81 17.91
N ALA A 66 8.26 6.13 17.88
CA ALA A 66 7.89 6.89 19.08
C ALA A 66 6.41 6.64 19.42
N GLU A 67 6.07 6.56 20.70
CA GLU A 67 4.70 6.29 21.19
C GLU A 67 3.66 7.25 20.57
N GLU A 68 3.99 8.54 20.49
CA GLU A 68 3.11 9.55 19.86
C GLU A 68 2.85 9.24 18.38
N THR A 69 3.87 8.77 17.65
CA THR A 69 3.73 8.39 16.24
C THR A 69 2.85 7.14 16.11
N ASN A 70 3.05 6.16 16.98
CA ASN A 70 2.25 4.94 17.01
C ASN A 70 0.78 5.26 17.26
N ASN A 71 0.47 6.14 18.21
CA ASN A 71 -0.91 6.57 18.50
C ASN A 71 -1.55 7.30 17.31
N ARG A 72 -0.86 8.27 16.71
CA ARG A 72 -1.34 8.98 15.51
C ARG A 72 -1.55 8.04 14.32
N TYR A 73 -0.74 7.00 14.20
CA TYR A 73 -0.89 6.00 13.16
C TYR A 73 -2.17 5.18 13.36
N LEU A 74 -2.43 4.70 14.58
CA LEU A 74 -3.67 3.97 14.91
C LEU A 74 -4.93 4.83 14.67
N GLU A 75 -4.87 6.13 14.94
CA GLU A 75 -5.97 7.06 14.61
C GLU A 75 -6.25 7.08 13.10
N LYS A 76 -5.20 7.12 12.27
CA LYS A 76 -5.32 7.10 10.81
C LYS A 76 -5.80 5.76 10.28
N GLU A 77 -5.34 4.65 10.83
CA GLU A 77 -5.84 3.31 10.48
C GLU A 77 -7.35 3.21 10.68
N ASN A 78 -7.85 3.68 11.82
CA ASN A 78 -9.29 3.70 12.10
C ASN A 78 -10.08 4.52 11.07
N CYS A 79 -9.50 5.60 10.55
CA CYS A 79 -10.12 6.36 9.45
C CYS A 79 -10.30 5.48 8.20
N PHE A 80 -9.27 4.74 7.80
CA PHE A 80 -9.33 3.83 6.66
C PHE A 80 -10.29 2.65 6.89
N ILE A 81 -10.27 2.04 8.08
CA ILE A 81 -11.22 0.97 8.43
C ILE A 81 -12.66 1.46 8.26
N ASN A 82 -12.96 2.67 8.76
CA ASN A 82 -14.31 3.24 8.69
C ASN A 82 -14.70 3.64 7.26
N GLN A 83 -13.77 4.22 6.50
CA GLN A 83 -14.02 4.63 5.11
C GLN A 83 -14.37 3.41 4.24
N TYR A 84 -13.47 2.42 4.22
CA TYR A 84 -13.64 1.24 3.37
C TYR A 84 -14.64 0.27 3.94
N GLY A 85 -14.76 0.20 5.27
CA GLY A 85 -15.81 -0.55 5.95
C GLY A 85 -17.22 -0.01 5.68
N ASN A 86 -17.39 1.20 5.17
CA ASN A 86 -18.69 1.72 4.72
C ASN A 86 -18.92 1.58 3.21
N TYR A 87 -17.96 0.99 2.49
CA TYR A 87 -18.07 0.80 1.05
C TYR A 87 -18.79 -0.52 0.71
N THR A 88 -19.76 -0.44 -0.18
CA THR A 88 -20.47 -1.60 -0.73
C THR A 88 -20.20 -1.71 -2.22
N ILE A 89 -19.73 -2.87 -2.66
CA ILE A 89 -19.52 -3.17 -4.07
C ILE A 89 -20.89 -3.53 -4.66
N HIS A 90 -21.51 -2.56 -5.33
CA HIS A 90 -22.88 -2.67 -5.83
C HIS A 90 -23.08 -3.82 -6.82
N GLU A 91 -22.06 -4.14 -7.61
CA GLU A 91 -22.08 -5.16 -8.66
C GLU A 91 -22.23 -6.58 -8.10
N VAL A 92 -21.73 -6.82 -6.88
CA VAL A 92 -21.78 -8.12 -6.21
C VAL A 92 -22.59 -8.10 -4.91
N GLY A 93 -23.08 -6.93 -4.49
CA GLY A 93 -23.84 -6.74 -3.26
C GLY A 93 -23.05 -7.02 -1.97
N LEU A 94 -21.71 -6.99 -2.04
CA LEU A 94 -20.84 -7.30 -0.91
C LEU A 94 -20.31 -6.02 -0.27
N LYS A 95 -20.31 -6.00 1.06
CA LYS A 95 -19.71 -4.94 1.85
C LYS A 95 -18.22 -5.23 2.05
N VAL A 96 -17.37 -4.24 1.82
CA VAL A 96 -15.92 -4.38 2.01
C VAL A 96 -15.62 -4.50 3.50
N ASN A 97 -14.73 -5.42 3.85
CA ASN A 97 -14.21 -5.54 5.20
C ASN A 97 -13.00 -4.61 5.36
N GLY A 98 -13.24 -3.40 5.88
CA GLY A 98 -12.21 -2.37 6.03
C GLY A 98 -11.01 -2.79 6.89
N THR A 99 -11.20 -3.71 7.84
CA THR A 99 -10.09 -4.28 8.63
C THR A 99 -9.27 -5.27 7.81
N GLN A 100 -9.92 -6.14 7.03
CA GLN A 100 -9.23 -7.14 6.23
C GLN A 100 -8.42 -6.52 5.08
N THR A 101 -8.90 -5.40 4.53
CA THR A 101 -8.25 -4.70 3.41
C THR A 101 -7.35 -3.55 3.87
N LEU A 102 -7.17 -3.35 5.18
CA LEU A 102 -6.55 -2.15 5.75
C LEU A 102 -5.16 -1.86 5.16
N GLY A 103 -4.27 -2.86 5.14
CA GLY A 103 -2.92 -2.71 4.60
C GLY A 103 -2.95 -2.18 3.18
N GLU A 104 -3.54 -2.93 2.25
CA GLU A 104 -3.67 -2.54 0.85
C GLU A 104 -4.33 -1.15 0.66
N ASN A 105 -5.35 -0.82 1.47
CA ASN A 105 -6.02 0.47 1.39
C ASN A 105 -5.11 1.64 1.79
N ILE A 106 -4.29 1.49 2.84
CA ILE A 106 -3.30 2.49 3.23
C ILE A 106 -2.31 2.69 2.08
N LEU A 107 -1.83 1.59 1.51
CA LEU A 107 -0.78 1.57 0.49
C LEU A 107 -1.22 2.18 -0.82
N ASP A 108 -2.45 1.90 -1.27
CA ASP A 108 -3.01 2.49 -2.47
C ASP A 108 -3.14 4.02 -2.34
N ASN A 109 -3.60 4.50 -1.19
CA ASN A 109 -3.76 5.95 -0.95
C ASN A 109 -2.41 6.66 -0.82
N VAL A 110 -1.46 6.07 -0.10
CA VAL A 110 -0.14 6.68 0.08
C VAL A 110 0.67 6.59 -1.21
N GLY A 111 0.62 5.45 -1.92
CA GLY A 111 1.29 5.24 -3.20
C GLY A 111 0.85 6.25 -4.25
N LEU A 112 -0.45 6.53 -4.34
CA LEU A 112 -0.96 7.56 -5.24
C LEU A 112 -0.56 8.99 -4.82
N ASN A 113 -0.45 9.28 -3.52
CA ASN A 113 0.02 10.59 -3.05
C ASN A 113 1.51 10.84 -3.28
N ILE A 114 2.32 9.77 -3.33
CA ILE A 114 3.77 9.85 -3.63
C ILE A 114 4.03 10.04 -5.13
N ALA A 115 3.12 9.54 -5.97
CA ALA A 115 3.23 9.54 -7.43
C ALA A 115 3.04 10.93 -8.06
#